data_AF-W3A911-F1
#
_entry.id   AF-W3A911-F1
#
_cell.length_a   1.000
_cell.length_b   1.000
_cell.length_c   1.000
_cell.angle_alpha   90.00
_cell.angle_beta   90.00
_cell.angle_gamma   90.00
#
_symmetry.space_group_name_H-M   'P 1'
#
loop_
_entity.id
_entity.type
_entity.pdbx_description
1 polymer ?
#
loop_
_entity_poly.entity_id
_entity_poly.type
_entity_poly.pdbx_seq_one_letter_code
_entity_poly.pdbx_strand_id
1 'polypeptide(L)'
;MLRRFMERRSSFTFRTSQSAPKYRNEVEKQDLSALFSSLSKVVIEHNIDADLVFNVDQTAINTARKHKLVIAAKGSLNVRHKDINAHFQPE
;
A
#
# COMPACT_ATOMS: atom_id res chain seq x y z
N MET A 1 -16.49 28.70 -4.28
CA MET A 1 -15.36 28.53 -5.24
C MET A 1 -15.49 27.23 -6.04
N LEU A 2 -15.62 26.07 -5.38
CA LEU A 2 -15.71 24.76 -6.04
C LEU A 2 -16.88 24.61 -7.02
N ARG A 3 -18.08 25.11 -6.65
CA ARG A 3 -19.26 25.09 -7.53
C ARG A 3 -19.01 25.81 -8.86
N ARG A 4 -18.49 27.04 -8.81
CA ARG A 4 -18.13 27.83 -10.01
C ARG A 4 -17.04 27.16 -10.85
N PHE A 5 -16.11 26.46 -10.21
CA PHE A 5 -15.08 25.68 -10.89
C PHE A 5 -15.68 24.50 -11.67
N MET A 6 -16.59 23.73 -11.03
CA MET A 6 -17.28 22.60 -11.66
C MET A 6 -18.18 23.07 -12.81
N GLU A 7 -18.88 24.20 -12.64
CA GLU A 7 -19.71 24.82 -13.69
C GLU A 7 -18.87 25.22 -14.92
N ARG A 8 -17.65 25.73 -14.73
CA ARG A 8 -16.73 26.10 -15.84
C ARG A 8 -16.06 24.91 -16.50
N ARG A 9 -16.03 23.74 -15.85
CA ARG A 9 -15.21 22.60 -16.25
C ARG A 9 -16.07 21.33 -16.25
N SER A 10 -17.05 21.31 -17.14
CA SER A 10 -18.06 20.24 -17.31
C SER A 10 -17.47 18.86 -17.66
N SER A 11 -16.19 18.79 -18.01
CA SER A 11 -15.44 17.56 -18.22
C SER A 11 -15.08 16.84 -16.91
N PHE A 12 -15.30 17.44 -15.75
CA PHE A 12 -15.05 16.82 -14.43
C PHE A 12 -16.34 16.47 -13.71
N THR A 13 -16.27 15.44 -12.86
CA THR A 13 -17.37 14.99 -12.00
C THR A 13 -16.84 14.52 -10.65
N PHE A 14 -17.72 14.46 -9.65
CA PHE A 14 -17.39 13.86 -8.37
C PHE A 14 -17.36 12.33 -8.49
N ARG A 15 -16.30 11.72 -7.94
CA ARG A 15 -16.12 10.28 -7.88
C ARG A 15 -15.67 9.84 -6.50
N THR A 16 -16.12 8.66 -6.10
CA THR A 16 -15.59 7.96 -4.93
C THR A 16 -14.30 7.27 -5.34
N SER A 17 -13.18 7.73 -4.80
CA SER A 17 -11.89 7.09 -5.04
C SER A 17 -11.72 5.84 -4.18
N GLN A 18 -11.12 4.82 -4.76
CA GLN A 18 -10.74 3.61 -4.06
C GLN A 18 -9.31 3.74 -3.53
N SER A 19 -9.08 3.23 -2.32
CA SER A 19 -7.74 3.09 -1.80
C SER A 19 -6.99 2.09 -2.67
N ALA A 20 -5.89 2.55 -3.30
CA ALA A 20 -4.96 1.62 -3.93
C ALA A 20 -4.15 0.94 -2.82
N PRO A 21 -4.01 -0.40 -2.85
CA PRO A 21 -3.05 -1.05 -1.97
C PRO A 21 -1.69 -0.41 -2.19
N LYS A 22 -0.90 -0.28 -1.10
CA LYS A 22 0.51 0.12 -1.19
C LYS A 22 1.13 -0.87 -2.18
N TYR A 23 1.47 -0.40 -3.39
CA TYR A 23 2.07 -1.26 -4.40
C TYR A 23 3.31 -1.87 -3.74
N ARG A 24 3.31 -3.19 -3.59
CA ARG A 24 4.56 -3.92 -3.47
C ARG A 24 5.27 -3.63 -4.80
N ASN A 25 6.53 -3.21 -4.75
CA ASN A 25 7.32 -3.12 -5.97
C ASN A 25 7.17 -4.44 -6.74
N GLU A 26 7.20 -4.40 -8.06
CA GLU A 26 7.26 -5.63 -8.84
C GLU A 26 8.47 -6.43 -8.34
N VAL A 27 8.20 -7.62 -7.80
CA VAL A 27 9.23 -8.48 -7.24
C VAL A 27 9.77 -9.29 -8.39
N GLU A 28 11.03 -9.08 -8.73
CA GLU A 28 11.70 -9.86 -9.76
C GLU A 28 12.28 -11.15 -9.17
N LYS A 29 12.59 -12.12 -10.04
CA LYS A 29 13.26 -13.36 -9.64
C LYS A 29 14.58 -13.09 -8.90
N GLN A 30 15.27 -12.02 -9.28
CA GLN A 30 16.53 -11.61 -8.66
C GLN A 30 16.33 -11.17 -7.21
N ASP A 31 15.25 -10.44 -6.91
CA ASP A 31 14.91 -10.01 -5.54
C ASP A 31 14.65 -11.20 -4.63
N LEU A 32 13.91 -12.20 -5.13
CA LEU A 32 13.66 -13.45 -4.38
C LEU A 32 14.94 -14.24 -4.14
N SER A 33 15.82 -14.30 -5.15
CA SER A 33 17.12 -14.97 -5.03
C SER A 33 18.01 -14.30 -3.97
N ALA A 34 18.05 -12.97 -3.96
CA ALA A 34 18.80 -12.19 -2.98
C ALA A 34 18.24 -12.37 -1.56
N LEU A 35 16.92 -12.36 -1.40
CA LEU A 35 16.26 -12.62 -0.12
C LEU A 35 16.59 -14.03 0.40
N PHE A 36 16.44 -15.05 -0.44
CA PHE A 36 16.70 -16.43 -0.01
C PHE A 36 18.17 -16.65 0.36
N SER A 37 19.10 -16.12 -0.44
CA SER A 37 20.53 -16.27 -0.20
C SER A 37 20.97 -15.54 1.08
N SER A 38 20.47 -14.33 1.31
CA SER A 38 20.77 -13.56 2.52
C SER A 38 20.19 -14.22 3.77
N LEU A 39 18.95 -14.69 3.71
CA LEU A 39 18.33 -15.40 4.84
C LEU A 39 19.07 -16.70 5.16
N SER A 40 19.42 -17.49 4.13
CA SER A 40 20.19 -18.73 4.32
C SER A 40 21.54 -18.48 4.98
N LYS A 41 22.24 -17.41 4.57
CA LYS A 41 23.51 -17.00 5.18
C LYS A 41 23.34 -16.71 6.67
N VAL A 42 22.34 -15.90 7.04
CA VAL A 42 22.06 -15.54 8.44
C VAL A 42 21.71 -16.77 9.28
N VAL A 43 20.88 -17.67 8.74
CA VAL A 43 20.49 -18.92 9.43
C VAL A 43 21.72 -19.77 9.75
N ILE A 44 22.64 -19.92 8.79
CA ILE A 44 23.86 -20.70 8.96
C ILE A 44 24.83 -20.01 9.94
N GLU A 45 25.09 -18.71 9.77
CA GLU A 45 26.07 -17.97 10.58
C GLU A 45 25.66 -17.86 12.04
N HIS A 46 24.36 -17.78 12.32
CA HIS A 46 23.83 -17.62 13.67
C HIS A 46 23.24 -18.91 14.25
N ASN A 47 23.37 -20.05 13.56
CA ASN A 47 22.82 -21.34 13.96
C ASN A 47 21.34 -21.21 14.37
N ILE A 48 20.54 -20.53 13.55
CA ILE A 48 19.12 -20.30 13.81
C ILE A 48 18.39 -21.62 13.59
N ASP A 49 17.87 -22.19 14.67
CA ASP A 49 16.97 -23.34 14.63
C ASP A 49 15.51 -22.89 14.67
N ALA A 50 14.57 -23.79 14.38
CA ALA A 50 13.13 -23.52 14.38
C ALA A 50 12.64 -22.93 15.71
N ASP A 51 13.26 -23.30 16.83
CA ASP A 51 12.95 -22.78 18.17
C ASP A 51 13.26 -21.28 18.34
N LEU A 52 14.08 -20.71 17.46
CA LEU A 52 14.45 -19.30 17.45
C LEU A 52 13.67 -18.49 16.40
N VAL A 53 12.84 -19.15 15.59
CA VAL A 53 12.03 -18.51 14.54
C VAL A 53 10.63 -18.27 15.06
N PHE A 54 10.38 -17.03 15.52
CA PHE A 54 9.05 -16.60 15.89
C PHE A 54 8.34 -15.99 14.68
N ASN A 55 7.16 -16.50 14.33
CA ASN A 55 6.30 -15.85 13.37
C ASN A 55 5.77 -14.55 13.99
N VAL A 56 6.34 -13.42 13.60
CA VAL A 56 5.81 -12.09 13.92
C VAL A 56 4.97 -11.64 12.73
N ASP A 57 3.84 -12.30 12.49
CA ASP A 57 2.83 -11.72 11.63
C ASP A 57 2.18 -10.58 12.42
N GLN A 58 2.64 -9.35 12.19
CA GLN A 58 1.85 -8.20 12.56
C GLN A 58 0.51 -8.32 11.83
N THR A 59 -0.50 -8.79 12.55
CA THR A 59 -1.90 -8.69 12.15
C THR A 59 -2.14 -7.20 11.95
N ALA A 60 -2.15 -6.77 10.69
CA ALA A 60 -2.31 -5.37 10.36
C ALA A 60 -3.58 -4.87 11.06
N ILE A 61 -3.44 -3.88 11.95
CA ILE A 61 -4.57 -3.15 12.52
C ILE A 61 -5.42 -2.74 11.32
N ASN A 62 -6.65 -3.23 11.29
CA ASN A 62 -7.57 -3.12 10.17
C ASN A 62 -7.56 -1.68 9.65
N THR A 63 -6.81 -1.42 8.58
CA THR A 63 -6.77 -0.09 7.97
C THR A 63 -8.07 0.02 7.20
N ALA A 64 -9.12 0.51 7.88
CA ALA A 64 -10.40 0.78 7.25
C ALA A 64 -10.12 1.61 6.00
N ARG A 65 -10.32 1.02 4.82
CA ARG A 65 -10.04 1.67 3.54
C ARG A 65 -10.97 2.88 3.46
N LYS A 66 -10.40 4.08 3.60
CA LYS A 66 -11.21 5.31 3.61
C LYS A 66 -11.54 5.67 2.18
N HIS A 67 -12.80 5.52 1.80
CA HIS A 67 -13.28 6.10 0.54
C HIS A 67 -13.21 7.63 0.61
N LYS A 68 -12.60 8.27 -0.39
CA LYS A 68 -12.51 9.73 -0.46
C LYS A 68 -13.28 10.25 -1.67
N LEU A 69 -14.11 11.27 -1.45
CA LEU A 69 -14.76 12.01 -2.54
C LEU A 69 -13.70 12.88 -3.23
N VAL A 70 -13.51 12.70 -4.54
CA VAL A 70 -12.54 13.44 -5.33
C VAL A 70 -13.19 13.97 -6.61
N ILE A 71 -12.53 14.92 -7.26
CA ILE A 71 -12.91 15.43 -8.59
C ILE A 71 -12.07 14.69 -9.62
N ALA A 72 -12.73 14.03 -10.57
CA ALA A 72 -12.07 13.25 -11.62
C ALA A 72 -12.73 13.49 -12.98
N ALA A 73 -12.02 13.18 -14.07
CA ALA A 73 -12.56 13.35 -15.41
C ALA A 73 -13.80 12.47 -15.62
N LYS A 74 -14.81 12.99 -16.31
CA LYS A 74 -16.02 12.25 -16.68
C LYS A 74 -15.62 11.07 -17.57
N GLY A 75 -16.13 9.88 -17.25
CA GLY A 75 -15.75 8.63 -17.93
C GLY A 75 -14.50 7.93 -17.36
N SER A 76 -13.81 8.50 -16.38
CA SER A 76 -12.75 7.77 -15.67
C SER A 76 -13.31 6.53 -14.96
N LEU A 77 -12.74 5.36 -15.29
CA LEU A 77 -13.16 4.06 -14.75
C LEU A 77 -12.46 3.75 -13.42
N ASN A 78 -11.18 4.12 -13.31
CA ASN A 78 -10.34 3.80 -12.15
C ASN A 78 -9.87 5.09 -11.47
N VAL A 79 -10.53 5.47 -10.37
CA VAL A 79 -10.13 6.62 -9.55
C VAL A 79 -9.53 6.09 -8.26
N ARG A 80 -8.22 6.25 -8.10
CA ARG A 80 -7.45 5.69 -6.98
C ARG A 80 -6.77 6.78 -6.17
N HIS A 81 -6.61 6.56 -4.87
CA HIS A 81 -5.77 7.39 -4.01
C HIS A 81 -4.82 6.50 -3.21
N LYS A 82 -3.69 7.08 -2.78
CA LYS A 82 -2.77 6.44 -1.84
C LYS A 82 -3.22 6.76 -0.42
N ASP A 83 -3.38 5.75 0.41
CA ASP A 83 -3.52 5.93 1.85
C ASP A 83 -2.12 6.11 2.46
N ILE A 84 -1.82 7.33 2.89
CA ILE A 84 -0.64 7.62 3.70
C ILE A 84 -1.05 7.39 5.16
N ASN A 85 -1.01 6.13 5.60
CA ASN A 85 -1.09 5.80 7.02
C ASN A 85 0.34 5.79 7.58
N ALA A 86 0.79 6.93 8.10
CA ALA A 86 1.99 7.01 8.94
C ALA A 86 1.57 6.75 10.39
N HIS A 87 1.29 5.49 10.73
CA HIS A 87 1.20 5.08 12.14
C HIS A 87 2.54 4.47 12.52
N PHE A 88 3.37 5.27 13.19
CA PHE A 88 4.45 4.78 14.03
C PHE A 88 3.93 4.93 15.46
N GLN A 89 3.70 3.81 16.15
CA GLN A 89 3.50 3.82 17.59
C GLN A 89 4.79 3.28 18.21
N PRO A 90 5.58 4.12 18.90
CA PRO A 90 6.61 3.60 19.80
C PRO A 90 5.91 2.90 20.97
N GLU A 91 6.46 1.75 21.40
CA GLU A 91 6.06 1.04 22.61
C GLU A 91 6.14 1.93 23.86
#